data_AF-M9T5M8-F1
#
_entry.id   AF-M9T5M8-F1
#
_cell.length_a   1.000
_cell.length_b   1.000
_cell.length_c   1.000
_cell.angle_alpha   90.00
_cell.angle_beta   90.00
_cell.angle_gamma   90.00
#
_symmetry.space_group_name_H-M   'P 1'
#
loop_
_entity.id
_entity.type
_entity.pdbx_description
1 polymer ?
#
loop_
_entity_poly.entity_id
_entity_poly.type
_entity_poly.pdbx_seq_one_letter_code
_entity_poly.pdbx_strand_id
1 'polypeptide(L)'
;IPSFRIVGYYYVGNNEIVADSVWVDVKDTCMGTLVVKGATEADNRIHQPGAQMRIKVEGDANARVGLVAVDKGVFVLDKKNKLTQSKIWDTVEKSDIGCTAGSGVNNLGVFEDAGLSLQTSNKLTTKERSDIKCPQAARRRRRRSVQLIESKATKVSQYQDRRVRKCCEDGMHENPMGHSCEKRAEYIDDQNECRTVFLECCHYIKGIRDAKQRENELELARSDFDDDFLDDEDIVSRSEFPESWLWETKMLTEPPNDQGISSKIVSFYLKDSITSWEVLAVSISDTKGICVADPYEITVMKDFFIDLRVPYSVVRNEQVEIRAVLYNYGNKDIVVRVELIYNPAFCSASTAKQRYRHQFKIKSQSSWAVPLVIVPLETGIHDI
;
A
#
# COMPACT_ATOMS: atom_id res chain seq x y z
N ILE A 1 16.00 7.30 -21.19
CA ILE A 1 15.91 8.77 -21.13
C ILE A 1 14.44 9.08 -21.31
N PRO A 2 13.79 9.73 -20.33
CA PRO A 2 12.33 9.86 -20.31
C PRO A 2 11.86 10.89 -21.33
N SER A 3 12.48 12.05 -21.39
CA SER A 3 12.12 13.09 -22.35
C SER A 3 13.32 13.93 -22.78
N PHE A 4 13.19 14.62 -23.91
CA PHE A 4 14.18 15.56 -24.39
C PHE A 4 13.53 16.70 -25.18
N ARG A 5 14.26 17.80 -25.32
CA ARG A 5 13.83 18.99 -26.07
C ARG A 5 14.66 19.13 -27.34
N ILE A 6 14.00 19.41 -28.46
CA ILE A 6 14.65 19.80 -29.70
C ILE A 6 14.35 21.26 -29.94
N VAL A 7 15.39 22.08 -30.07
CA VAL A 7 15.28 23.48 -30.46
C VAL A 7 15.87 23.62 -31.85
N GLY A 8 15.06 24.06 -32.82
CA GLY A 8 15.47 24.35 -34.18
C GLY A 8 15.41 25.84 -34.43
N TYR A 9 16.42 26.41 -35.09
CA TYR A 9 16.39 27.81 -35.50
C TYR A 9 17.09 28.01 -36.83
N TYR A 10 16.73 29.08 -37.53
CA TYR A 10 17.41 29.53 -38.74
C TYR A 10 17.45 31.05 -38.81
N TYR A 11 18.36 31.57 -39.64
CA TYR A 11 18.53 32.99 -39.88
C TYR A 11 17.81 33.42 -41.16
N VAL A 12 17.06 34.52 -41.07
CA VAL A 12 16.49 35.23 -42.22
C VAL A 12 17.26 36.54 -42.40
N GLY A 13 18.03 36.63 -43.48
CA GLY A 13 18.94 37.75 -43.70
C GLY A 13 20.06 37.84 -42.65
N ASN A 14 20.57 39.05 -42.40
CA ASN A 14 21.65 39.29 -41.41
C ASN A 14 21.15 39.63 -40.00
N ASN A 15 19.83 39.69 -39.75
CA ASN A 15 19.31 40.33 -38.55
C ASN A 15 18.20 39.60 -37.78
N GLU A 16 17.56 38.57 -38.35
CA GLU A 16 16.40 37.93 -37.72
C GLU A 16 16.61 36.43 -37.51
N ILE A 17 16.26 35.96 -36.32
CA ILE A 17 16.27 34.56 -35.94
C ILE A 17 14.84 34.10 -35.80
N VAL A 18 14.49 33.02 -36.48
CA VAL A 18 13.25 32.29 -36.28
C VAL A 18 13.60 30.99 -35.59
N ALA A 19 13.01 30.75 -34.42
CA ALA A 19 13.25 29.58 -33.60
C ALA A 19 11.93 28.91 -33.25
N ASP A 20 11.98 27.60 -33.08
CA ASP A 20 10.87 26.81 -32.53
C ASP A 20 11.43 25.67 -31.67
N SER A 21 10.62 25.18 -30.73
CA SER A 21 11.02 24.09 -29.85
C SER A 21 9.89 23.09 -29.65
N VAL A 22 10.27 21.82 -29.53
CA VAL A 22 9.37 20.71 -29.23
C VAL A 22 9.90 19.90 -28.06
N TRP A 23 9.01 19.59 -27.12
CA TRP A 23 9.28 18.62 -26.07
C TRP A 23 8.78 17.25 -26.52
N VAL A 24 9.66 16.27 -26.50
CA VAL A 24 9.39 14.90 -26.94
C VAL A 24 9.45 13.99 -25.72
N ASP A 25 8.29 13.42 -25.39
CA ASP A 25 8.15 12.36 -24.40
C ASP A 25 8.48 11.01 -25.04
N VAL A 26 9.45 10.31 -24.49
CA VAL A 26 9.86 8.98 -24.91
C VAL A 26 9.32 7.99 -23.90
N LYS A 27 9.02 6.76 -24.33
CA LYS A 27 8.55 5.73 -23.41
C LYS A 27 9.51 5.59 -22.22
N ASP A 28 8.95 5.76 -21.02
CA ASP A 28 9.62 5.58 -19.73
C ASP A 28 10.11 4.15 -19.51
N THR A 29 11.23 3.80 -20.15
CA THR A 29 11.94 2.56 -19.91
C THR A 29 13.29 2.85 -19.26
N CYS A 30 13.85 1.83 -18.62
CA CYS A 30 15.25 1.87 -18.22
C CYS A 30 16.17 2.10 -19.44
N MET A 31 17.34 2.71 -19.23
CA MET A 31 18.40 2.72 -20.25
C MET A 31 19.07 1.35 -20.38
N GLY A 32 19.14 0.62 -19.27
CA GLY A 32 19.58 -0.76 -19.20
C GLY A 32 18.44 -1.77 -19.27
N THR A 33 18.79 -3.03 -19.04
CA THR A 33 17.79 -4.10 -18.87
C THR A 33 17.93 -4.68 -17.47
N LEU A 34 16.78 -4.94 -16.84
CA LEU A 34 16.71 -5.70 -15.59
C LEU A 34 15.40 -6.48 -15.56
N VAL A 35 15.50 -7.79 -15.52
CA VAL A 35 14.35 -8.70 -15.49
C VAL A 35 14.59 -9.77 -14.45
N VAL A 36 13.58 -10.00 -13.61
CA VAL A 36 13.54 -11.14 -12.69
C VAL A 36 12.52 -12.13 -13.23
N LYS A 37 12.93 -13.39 -13.36
CA LYS A 37 12.05 -14.48 -13.80
C LYS A 37 12.35 -15.76 -13.04
N GLY A 38 11.44 -16.72 -13.09
CA GLY A 38 11.71 -18.08 -12.60
C GLY A 38 12.90 -18.69 -13.36
N ALA A 39 13.77 -19.42 -12.65
CA ALA A 39 14.89 -20.10 -13.31
C ALA A 39 14.41 -21.21 -14.27
N THR A 40 13.27 -21.81 -13.98
CA THR A 40 12.59 -22.83 -14.78
C THR A 40 11.09 -22.53 -14.90
N GLU A 41 10.40 -23.17 -15.85
CA GLU A 41 8.93 -23.06 -15.96
C GLU A 41 8.18 -23.57 -14.72
N ALA A 42 8.79 -24.50 -13.96
CA ALA A 42 8.24 -24.98 -12.70
C ALA A 42 8.21 -23.88 -11.63
N ASP A 43 9.16 -22.94 -11.68
CA ASP A 43 9.26 -21.84 -10.71
C ASP A 43 8.15 -20.79 -10.90
N ASN A 44 7.47 -20.77 -12.05
CA ASN A 44 6.31 -19.88 -12.27
C ASN A 44 4.97 -20.45 -11.74
N ARG A 45 5.00 -21.62 -11.10
CA ARG A 45 3.79 -22.27 -10.54
C ARG A 45 3.59 -21.85 -9.08
N ILE A 46 2.48 -22.32 -8.51
CA ILE A 46 2.20 -22.19 -7.08
C ILE A 46 3.22 -23.01 -6.28
N HIS A 47 3.80 -22.38 -5.26
CA HIS A 47 4.79 -23.00 -4.39
C HIS A 47 4.21 -23.38 -3.03
N GLN A 48 4.78 -24.42 -2.42
CA GLN A 48 4.47 -24.78 -1.05
C GLN A 48 5.28 -23.91 -0.06
N PRO A 49 4.74 -23.63 1.13
CA PRO A 49 5.50 -22.94 2.17
C PRO A 49 6.78 -23.71 2.51
N GLY A 50 7.90 -23.00 2.71
CA GLY A 50 9.21 -23.60 3.00
C GLY A 50 9.93 -24.25 1.81
N ALA A 51 9.32 -24.25 0.61
CA ALA A 51 9.97 -24.82 -0.57
C ALA A 51 11.19 -24.02 -1.03
N GLN A 52 12.18 -24.72 -1.61
CA GLN A 52 13.32 -24.08 -2.24
C GLN A 52 12.92 -23.52 -3.61
N MET A 53 13.26 -22.25 -3.83
CA MET A 53 12.93 -21.49 -5.03
C MET A 53 14.20 -20.95 -5.69
N ARG A 54 14.18 -20.85 -7.03
CA ARG A 54 15.26 -20.25 -7.81
C ARG A 54 14.74 -19.20 -8.76
N ILE A 55 15.28 -17.99 -8.64
CA ILE A 55 15.03 -16.90 -9.59
C ILE A 55 16.26 -16.67 -10.46
N LYS A 56 16.03 -16.33 -11.72
CA LYS A 56 17.04 -15.85 -12.65
C LYS A 56 16.91 -14.34 -12.76
N VAL A 57 17.97 -13.65 -12.37
CA VAL A 57 18.12 -12.20 -12.51
C VAL A 57 18.93 -11.96 -13.77
N GLU A 58 18.37 -11.25 -14.74
CA GLU A 58 19.03 -10.87 -15.99
C GLU A 58 19.16 -9.35 -16.02
N GLY A 59 20.37 -8.85 -16.28
CA GLY A 59 20.58 -7.42 -16.45
C GLY A 59 21.95 -7.09 -17.01
N ASP A 60 22.33 -5.82 -16.91
CA ASP A 60 23.61 -5.37 -17.48
C ASP A 60 24.82 -5.98 -16.79
N ALA A 61 25.85 -6.29 -17.58
CA ALA A 61 27.11 -6.81 -17.06
C ALA A 61 27.75 -5.84 -16.05
N ASN A 62 28.30 -6.39 -14.97
CA ASN A 62 28.88 -5.69 -13.82
C ASN A 62 27.93 -4.76 -13.06
N ALA A 63 26.62 -4.82 -13.30
CA ALA A 63 25.66 -4.08 -12.49
C ALA A 63 25.51 -4.69 -11.09
N ARG A 64 25.23 -3.83 -10.11
CA ARG A 64 24.81 -4.24 -8.76
C ARG A 64 23.29 -4.26 -8.71
N VAL A 65 22.71 -5.38 -8.30
CA VAL A 65 21.26 -5.57 -8.19
C VAL A 65 20.89 -5.75 -6.72
N GLY A 66 20.07 -4.87 -6.19
CA GLY A 66 19.39 -5.04 -4.91
C GLY A 66 18.10 -5.84 -5.12
N LEU A 67 17.87 -6.85 -4.28
CA LEU A 67 16.67 -7.66 -4.26
C LEU A 67 15.91 -7.41 -2.96
N VAL A 68 14.59 -7.48 -3.03
CA VAL A 68 13.70 -7.54 -1.86
C VAL A 68 12.42 -8.29 -2.22
N ALA A 69 11.96 -9.16 -1.34
CA ALA A 69 10.67 -9.82 -1.42
C ALA A 69 9.71 -9.17 -0.41
N VAL A 70 8.62 -8.61 -0.92
CA VAL A 70 7.60 -7.91 -0.11
C VAL A 70 6.27 -8.60 -0.31
N ASP A 71 5.44 -8.69 0.73
CA ASP A 71 4.10 -9.24 0.61
C ASP A 71 3.24 -8.36 -0.31
N LYS A 72 2.55 -8.99 -1.27
CA LYS A 72 1.67 -8.32 -2.24
C LYS A 72 0.57 -7.50 -1.56
N GLY A 73 0.10 -7.94 -0.38
CA GLY A 73 -0.90 -7.21 0.40
C GLY A 73 -0.45 -5.78 0.76
N VAL A 74 0.84 -5.56 1.00
CA VAL A 74 1.41 -4.23 1.30
C VAL A 74 1.26 -3.29 0.10
N PHE A 75 1.55 -3.76 -1.12
CA PHE A 75 1.46 -2.94 -2.32
C PHE A 75 0.03 -2.66 -2.77
N VAL A 76 -0.94 -3.51 -2.41
CA VAL A 76 -2.36 -3.23 -2.66
C VAL A 76 -2.86 -2.10 -1.76
N LEU A 77 -2.39 -2.05 -0.51
CA LEU A 77 -2.75 -0.98 0.42
C LEU A 77 -2.17 0.37 0.02
N ASP A 78 -0.89 0.43 -0.33
CA ASP A 78 -0.22 1.71 -0.64
C ASP A 78 0.63 1.65 -1.92
N LYS A 79 0.00 2.04 -3.04
CA LYS A 79 0.68 2.18 -4.34
C LYS A 79 1.51 3.47 -4.45
N LYS A 80 1.32 4.45 -3.56
CA LYS A 80 2.01 5.76 -3.66
C LYS A 80 3.47 5.64 -3.25
N ASN A 81 3.80 4.73 -2.34
CA ASN A 81 5.16 4.57 -1.84
C ASN A 81 5.98 3.50 -2.60
N LYS A 82 5.37 2.71 -3.50
CA LYS A 82 6.09 1.75 -4.36
C LYS A 82 7.05 2.45 -5.32
N LEU A 83 8.33 2.09 -5.32
CA LEU A 83 9.30 2.60 -6.29
C LEU A 83 8.99 2.02 -7.69
N THR A 84 8.98 2.89 -8.70
CA THR A 84 8.72 2.52 -10.10
C THR A 84 9.66 3.33 -11.00
N GLN A 85 9.94 2.84 -12.20
CA GLN A 85 10.82 3.54 -13.13
C GLN A 85 10.27 4.93 -13.49
N SER A 86 8.96 5.07 -13.66
CA SER A 86 8.31 6.36 -13.92
C SER A 86 8.52 7.35 -12.77
N LYS A 87 8.43 6.93 -11.50
CA LYS A 87 8.69 7.85 -10.36
C LYS A 87 10.13 8.36 -10.30
N ILE A 88 11.09 7.54 -10.73
CA ILE A 88 12.49 7.97 -10.86
C ILE A 88 12.58 9.00 -11.98
N TRP A 89 11.97 8.72 -13.13
CA TRP A 89 11.94 9.66 -14.24
C TRP A 89 11.20 10.97 -13.90
N ASP A 90 10.05 10.93 -13.24
CA ASP A 90 9.34 12.11 -12.72
C ASP A 90 10.23 12.99 -11.84
N THR A 91 11.19 12.39 -11.13
CA THR A 91 12.13 13.12 -10.27
C THR A 91 13.24 13.75 -11.09
N VAL A 92 13.73 13.05 -12.12
CA VAL A 92 14.71 13.57 -13.08
C VAL A 92 14.09 14.66 -13.97
N GLU A 93 12.85 14.52 -14.40
CA GLU A 93 12.14 15.52 -15.22
C GLU A 93 11.87 16.80 -14.44
N LYS A 94 11.64 16.72 -13.13
CA LYS A 94 11.58 17.93 -12.27
C LYS A 94 12.90 18.70 -12.20
N SER A 95 14.01 18.08 -12.60
CA SER A 95 15.31 18.75 -12.74
C SER A 95 15.55 19.32 -14.13
N ASP A 96 14.63 19.10 -15.09
CA ASP A 96 14.64 19.81 -16.37
C ASP A 96 14.48 21.32 -16.10
N ILE A 97 15.34 22.09 -16.75
CA ILE A 97 15.36 23.55 -16.67
C ILE A 97 14.29 24.19 -17.55
N GLY A 98 13.72 23.46 -18.53
CA GLY A 98 12.67 23.97 -19.39
C GLY A 98 11.34 24.21 -18.65
N CYS A 99 10.63 25.28 -19.01
CA CYS A 99 9.41 25.71 -18.33
C CYS A 99 8.12 25.23 -19.01
N THR A 100 8.12 25.20 -20.34
CA THR A 100 6.91 24.93 -21.14
C THR A 100 7.06 23.62 -21.90
N ALA A 101 6.00 23.10 -22.52
CA ALA A 101 6.09 21.90 -23.35
C ALA A 101 6.50 22.18 -24.81
N GLY A 102 6.93 23.41 -25.16
CA GLY A 102 7.28 23.74 -26.54
C GLY A 102 7.60 25.21 -26.77
N SER A 103 7.13 25.73 -27.90
CA SER A 103 7.41 27.07 -28.42
C SER A 103 7.24 28.21 -27.41
N GLY A 104 7.79 29.37 -27.75
CA GLY A 104 7.75 30.58 -26.94
C GLY A 104 6.98 31.70 -27.63
N VAL A 105 6.70 32.76 -26.87
CA VAL A 105 5.99 33.94 -27.38
C VAL A 105 6.77 34.63 -28.52
N ASN A 106 8.09 34.67 -28.40
CA ASN A 106 9.02 35.28 -29.35
C ASN A 106 10.21 34.33 -29.59
N ASN A 107 11.03 34.61 -30.60
CA ASN A 107 12.27 33.87 -30.87
C ASN A 107 13.18 33.71 -29.63
N LEU A 108 13.35 34.76 -28.82
CA LEU A 108 14.07 34.71 -27.55
C LEU A 108 13.34 33.89 -26.47
N GLY A 109 12.01 33.97 -26.44
CA GLY A 109 11.17 33.22 -25.52
C GLY A 109 11.26 31.71 -25.75
N VAL A 110 11.44 31.27 -27.00
CA VAL A 110 11.66 29.84 -27.33
C VAL A 110 12.92 29.31 -26.65
N PHE A 111 14.01 30.11 -26.62
CA PHE A 111 15.24 29.72 -25.93
C PHE A 111 15.07 29.77 -24.41
N GLU A 112 14.46 30.83 -23.86
CA GLU A 112 14.21 30.96 -22.42
C GLU A 112 13.34 29.81 -21.88
N ASP A 113 12.24 29.50 -22.57
CA ASP A 113 11.28 28.46 -22.20
C ASP A 113 11.88 27.04 -22.33
N ALA A 114 12.84 26.87 -23.23
CA ALA A 114 13.63 25.64 -23.35
C ALA A 114 14.81 25.57 -22.35
N GLY A 115 15.05 26.63 -21.56
CA GLY A 115 16.14 26.70 -20.58
C GLY A 115 17.51 27.03 -21.16
N LEU A 116 17.56 27.67 -22.33
CA LEU A 116 18.79 28.10 -23.00
C LEU A 116 18.95 29.62 -22.93
N SER A 117 20.21 30.07 -22.89
CA SER A 117 20.58 31.48 -23.06
C SER A 117 21.26 31.71 -24.39
N LEU A 118 20.82 32.70 -25.16
CA LEU A 118 21.40 33.06 -26.46
C LEU A 118 21.93 34.49 -26.42
N GLN A 119 23.13 34.69 -26.98
CA GLN A 119 23.71 36.00 -27.22
C GLN A 119 24.29 36.05 -28.63
N THR A 120 23.90 37.06 -29.42
CA THR A 120 24.39 37.24 -30.80
C THR A 120 25.13 38.55 -30.99
N SER A 121 25.87 38.66 -32.09
CA SER A 121 26.60 39.87 -32.49
C SER A 121 25.71 41.10 -32.63
N ASN A 122 24.43 40.90 -32.92
CA ASN A 122 23.46 41.97 -33.17
C ASN A 122 22.75 42.44 -31.88
N LYS A 123 23.31 42.11 -30.71
CA LYS A 123 22.75 42.41 -29.38
C LYS A 123 21.39 41.77 -29.10
N LEU A 124 21.01 40.72 -29.83
CA LEU A 124 19.87 39.90 -29.46
C LEU A 124 20.30 39.00 -28.28
N THR A 125 19.69 39.22 -27.11
CA THR A 125 20.02 38.52 -25.87
C THR A 125 18.77 38.06 -25.16
N THR A 126 18.76 36.82 -24.68
CA THR A 126 17.74 36.31 -23.75
C THR A 126 17.89 36.99 -22.38
N LYS A 127 16.79 37.11 -21.64
CA LYS A 127 16.82 37.60 -20.26
C LYS A 127 17.65 36.67 -19.38
N GLU A 128 18.38 37.25 -18.44
CA GLU A 128 19.03 36.47 -17.39
C GLU A 128 17.97 35.85 -16.47
N ARG A 129 18.10 34.56 -16.23
CA ARG A 129 17.18 33.79 -15.38
C ARG A 129 17.55 34.01 -13.91
N SER A 130 16.61 34.51 -13.12
CA SER A 130 16.77 34.70 -11.67
C SER A 130 16.58 33.41 -10.88
N ASP A 131 15.63 32.57 -11.29
CA ASP A 131 15.16 31.42 -10.52
C ASP A 131 15.20 30.12 -11.30
N ILE A 132 15.57 29.03 -10.62
CA ILE A 132 15.59 27.69 -11.20
C ILE A 132 14.16 27.20 -11.50
N LYS A 133 13.16 27.63 -10.72
CA LYS A 133 11.77 27.19 -10.89
C LYS A 133 10.94 28.18 -11.69
N CYS A 134 10.13 27.65 -12.59
CA CYS A 134 9.19 28.42 -13.40
C CYS A 134 7.90 28.73 -12.60
N PRO A 135 7.22 29.86 -12.85
CA PRO A 135 5.96 30.20 -12.18
C PRO A 135 4.86 29.20 -12.56
N GLN A 136 4.29 28.49 -11.58
CA GLN A 136 3.20 27.53 -11.80
C GLN A 136 1.82 28.19 -11.62
N ALA A 137 0.88 27.87 -12.52
CA ALA A 137 -0.52 28.26 -12.37
C ALA A 137 -1.21 27.51 -11.22
N ALA A 138 -2.03 28.21 -10.43
CA ALA A 138 -2.73 27.64 -9.28
C ALA A 138 -3.76 26.58 -9.69
N ARG A 139 -3.55 25.32 -9.26
CA ARG A 139 -4.49 24.21 -9.49
C ARG A 139 -5.71 24.32 -8.58
N ARG A 140 -6.90 24.51 -9.16
CA ARG A 140 -8.19 24.41 -8.45
C ARG A 140 -8.54 22.94 -8.15
N ARG A 141 -8.70 22.58 -6.88
CA ARG A 141 -9.27 21.29 -6.45
C ARG A 141 -10.80 21.33 -6.51
N ARG A 142 -11.41 20.32 -7.12
CA ARG A 142 -12.85 20.00 -6.99
C ARG A 142 -13.05 19.01 -5.84
N ARG A 143 -13.95 19.32 -4.91
CA ARG A 143 -14.50 18.38 -3.93
C ARG A 143 -15.83 17.81 -4.45
N ARG A 144 -16.11 16.55 -4.12
CA ARG A 144 -17.44 15.90 -4.21
C ARG A 144 -17.82 15.46 -2.79
N SER A 145 -19.12 15.40 -2.44
CA SER A 145 -19.56 14.73 -1.21
C SER A 145 -21.04 14.29 -1.23
N VAL A 146 -21.33 13.42 -0.27
CA VAL A 146 -22.58 12.77 0.17
C VAL A 146 -23.26 13.61 1.27
N GLN A 147 -24.59 13.55 1.40
CA GLN A 147 -25.44 14.51 2.14
C GLN A 147 -25.22 14.64 3.66
N LEU A 148 -24.95 13.56 4.41
CA LEU A 148 -24.72 13.65 5.87
C LEU A 148 -23.35 14.26 6.18
N ILE A 149 -22.32 13.82 5.46
CA ILE A 149 -20.97 14.37 5.53
C ILE A 149 -20.99 15.85 5.12
N GLU A 150 -21.81 16.21 4.13
CA GLU A 150 -22.04 17.61 3.75
C GLU A 150 -22.66 18.41 4.90
N SER A 151 -23.64 17.88 5.62
CA SER A 151 -24.25 18.58 6.78
C SER A 151 -23.26 18.78 7.93
N LYS A 152 -22.43 17.78 8.24
CA LYS A 152 -21.34 17.88 9.23
C LYS A 152 -20.30 18.90 8.76
N ALA A 153 -19.80 18.78 7.53
CA ALA A 153 -18.80 19.68 6.95
C ALA A 153 -19.30 21.13 6.84
N THR A 154 -20.60 21.34 6.59
CA THR A 154 -21.23 22.66 6.51
C THR A 154 -21.29 23.32 7.88
N LYS A 155 -21.57 22.56 8.96
CA LYS A 155 -21.57 23.11 10.31
C LYS A 155 -20.13 23.41 10.78
N VAL A 156 -19.19 22.52 10.47
CA VAL A 156 -17.76 22.70 10.76
C VAL A 156 -17.16 23.88 10.02
N SER A 157 -17.59 24.18 8.78
CA SER A 157 -17.05 25.29 7.97
C SER A 157 -17.41 26.68 8.50
N GLN A 158 -18.34 26.79 9.46
CA GLN A 158 -18.69 28.06 10.11
C GLN A 158 -17.56 28.59 11.00
N TYR A 159 -16.67 27.70 11.46
CA TYR A 159 -15.55 28.04 12.34
C TYR A 159 -14.25 28.15 11.54
N GLN A 160 -13.57 29.29 11.65
CA GLN A 160 -12.28 29.52 10.99
C GLN A 160 -11.09 28.99 11.79
N ASP A 161 -11.19 29.03 13.13
CA ASP A 161 -10.13 28.57 14.01
C ASP A 161 -10.02 27.05 14.03
N ARG A 162 -8.80 26.55 13.79
CA ARG A 162 -8.52 25.11 13.75
C ARG A 162 -8.86 24.38 15.06
N ARG A 163 -8.70 25.06 16.21
CA ARG A 163 -8.99 24.47 17.53
C ARG A 163 -10.49 24.34 17.78
N VAL A 164 -11.25 25.40 17.53
CA VAL A 164 -12.71 25.44 17.67
C VAL A 164 -13.39 24.49 16.69
N ARG A 165 -12.85 24.41 15.48
CA ARG A 165 -13.27 23.46 14.45
C ARG A 165 -13.15 22.01 14.94
N LYS A 166 -12.02 21.65 15.56
CA LYS A 166 -11.82 20.33 16.13
C LYS A 166 -12.82 20.03 17.27
N CYS A 167 -13.09 21.00 18.14
CA CYS A 167 -14.11 20.85 19.19
C CYS A 167 -15.52 20.57 18.62
N CYS A 168 -15.87 21.20 17.49
CA CYS A 168 -17.13 20.94 16.81
C CYS A 168 -17.18 19.55 16.15
N GLU A 169 -16.07 19.11 15.54
CA GLU A 169 -15.91 17.77 14.99
C GLU A 169 -16.05 16.71 16.11
N ASP A 170 -15.33 16.88 17.23
CA ASP A 170 -15.41 16.03 18.43
C ASP A 170 -16.83 15.97 19.05
N GLY A 171 -17.58 17.08 18.98
CA GLY A 171 -18.97 17.17 19.42
C GLY A 171 -19.95 16.37 18.56
N MET A 172 -19.61 16.17 17.27
CA MET A 172 -20.42 15.41 16.33
C MET A 172 -20.09 13.91 16.29
N HIS A 173 -19.04 13.47 16.98
CA HIS A 173 -18.77 12.05 17.17
C HIS A 173 -19.80 11.40 18.09
N GLU A 174 -20.06 10.13 17.83
CA GLU A 174 -20.93 9.31 18.65
C GLU A 174 -20.22 8.82 19.90
N ASN A 175 -20.97 8.72 20.99
CA ASN A 175 -20.45 8.25 22.26
C ASN A 175 -20.92 6.81 22.52
N PRO A 176 -20.02 5.81 22.58
CA PRO A 176 -20.37 4.44 22.94
C PRO A 176 -21.08 4.32 24.30
N MET A 177 -20.85 5.25 25.23
CA MET A 177 -21.46 5.25 26.58
C MET A 177 -22.84 5.92 26.63
N GLY A 178 -23.34 6.46 25.50
CA GLY A 178 -24.67 7.09 25.41
C GLY A 178 -24.87 8.32 26.31
N HIS A 179 -23.81 9.02 26.73
CA HIS A 179 -23.95 10.22 27.57
C HIS A 179 -24.53 11.40 26.77
N SER A 180 -25.30 12.26 27.47
CA SER A 180 -25.83 13.50 26.89
C SER A 180 -24.73 14.50 26.54
N CYS A 181 -25.05 15.45 25.65
CA CYS A 181 -24.12 16.49 25.20
C CYS A 181 -23.58 17.31 26.37
N GLU A 182 -24.41 17.59 27.38
CA GLU A 182 -24.04 18.37 28.56
C GLU A 182 -23.00 17.64 29.41
N LYS A 183 -23.22 16.35 29.65
CA LYS A 183 -22.29 15.51 30.41
C LYS A 183 -20.96 15.33 29.66
N ARG A 184 -21.00 15.21 28.32
CA ARG A 184 -19.78 15.17 27.50
C ARG A 184 -18.98 16.47 27.58
N ALA A 185 -19.68 17.61 27.65
CA ALA A 185 -19.07 18.93 27.73
C ALA A 185 -18.40 19.23 29.08
N GLU A 186 -18.67 18.45 30.13
CA GLU A 186 -17.98 18.57 31.43
C GLU A 186 -16.55 17.99 31.39
N TYR A 187 -16.25 17.06 30.49
CA TYR A 187 -14.92 16.46 30.34
C TYR A 187 -13.95 17.30 29.50
N ILE A 188 -14.38 18.47 29.03
CA ILE A 188 -13.55 19.38 28.23
C ILE A 188 -12.75 20.25 29.18
N ASP A 189 -11.44 20.01 29.24
CA ASP A 189 -10.54 20.61 30.23
C ASP A 189 -10.21 22.09 29.93
N ASP A 190 -10.31 22.54 28.67
CA ASP A 190 -9.83 23.86 28.26
C ASP A 190 -10.83 24.68 27.42
N GLN A 191 -10.99 25.94 27.85
CA GLN A 191 -11.69 27.07 27.20
C GLN A 191 -13.23 26.94 27.12
N ASN A 192 -13.92 27.88 27.79
CA ASN A 192 -15.37 28.05 27.71
C ASN A 192 -15.89 28.12 26.26
N GLU A 193 -15.08 28.64 25.34
CA GLU A 193 -15.40 28.77 23.92
C GLU A 193 -15.46 27.42 23.18
N CYS A 194 -14.57 26.47 23.50
CA CYS A 194 -14.62 25.12 22.96
C CYS A 194 -15.86 24.37 23.49
N ARG A 195 -16.18 24.56 24.78
CA ARG A 195 -17.34 23.93 25.42
C ARG A 195 -18.66 24.37 24.80
N THR A 196 -18.83 25.67 24.52
CA THR A 196 -20.04 26.18 23.88
C THR A 196 -20.20 25.64 22.46
N VAL A 197 -19.11 25.65 21.68
CA VAL A 197 -19.13 25.16 20.29
C VAL A 197 -19.38 23.66 20.23
N PHE A 198 -18.79 22.90 21.15
CA PHE A 198 -19.04 21.46 21.28
C PHE A 198 -20.52 21.17 21.51
N LEU A 199 -21.15 21.88 22.45
CA LEU A 199 -22.58 21.70 22.76
C LEU A 199 -23.46 22.02 21.55
N GLU A 200 -23.19 23.14 20.86
CA GLU A 200 -23.94 23.51 19.65
C GLU A 200 -23.85 22.45 18.55
N CYS A 201 -22.64 21.94 18.29
CA CYS A 201 -22.42 20.93 17.27
C CYS A 201 -23.02 19.57 17.67
N CYS A 202 -22.99 19.21 18.96
CA CYS A 202 -23.59 17.98 19.49
C CYS A 202 -25.13 18.02 19.39
N HIS A 203 -25.77 19.13 19.75
CA HIS A 203 -27.22 19.26 19.60
C HIS A 203 -27.66 19.30 18.13
N TYR A 204 -26.87 19.95 17.27
CA TYR A 204 -27.13 20.01 15.83
C TYR A 204 -27.18 18.61 15.20
N ILE A 205 -26.17 17.77 15.44
CA ILE A 205 -26.16 16.41 14.89
C ILE A 205 -27.22 15.53 15.53
N LYS A 206 -27.49 15.71 16.84
CA LYS A 206 -28.55 14.99 17.54
C LYS A 206 -29.92 15.29 16.91
N GLY A 207 -30.21 16.55 16.57
CA GLY A 207 -31.46 16.91 15.90
C GLY A 207 -31.62 16.26 14.52
N ILE A 208 -30.53 16.14 13.75
CA ILE A 208 -30.54 15.45 12.45
C ILE A 208 -30.74 13.94 12.65
N ARG A 209 -30.08 13.34 13.64
CA ARG A 209 -30.23 11.91 13.98
C ARG A 209 -31.64 11.59 14.46
N ASP A 210 -32.20 12.39 15.36
CA ASP A 210 -33.57 12.23 15.86
C ASP A 210 -34.59 12.38 14.71
N ALA A 211 -34.34 13.27 13.75
CA ALA A 211 -35.17 13.42 12.55
C ALA A 211 -35.09 12.20 11.62
N LYS A 212 -33.88 11.69 11.36
CA LYS A 212 -33.67 10.45 10.59
C LYS A 212 -34.23 9.22 11.30
N GLN A 213 -34.11 9.13 12.62
CA GLN A 213 -34.61 8.01 13.42
C GLN A 213 -36.14 7.92 13.38
N ARG A 214 -36.84 9.06 13.34
CA ARG A 214 -38.30 9.12 13.11
C ARG A 214 -38.70 8.65 11.71
N GLU A 215 -37.85 8.83 10.71
CA GLU A 215 -38.06 8.26 9.37
C GLU A 215 -37.76 6.75 9.35
N ASN A 216 -36.74 6.30 10.09
CA ASN A 216 -36.36 4.88 10.22
C ASN A 216 -37.33 4.05 11.08
N GLU A 217 -38.16 4.65 11.94
CA GLU A 217 -39.24 3.93 12.67
C GLU A 217 -40.31 3.33 11.74
N LEU A 218 -40.33 3.73 10.47
CA LEU A 218 -41.14 3.12 9.41
C LEU A 218 -40.42 1.97 8.68
N GLU A 219 -39.15 1.71 9.00
CA GLU A 219 -38.38 0.58 8.50
C GLU A 219 -38.30 -0.55 9.54
N LEU A 220 -38.47 -1.81 9.08
CA LEU A 220 -38.31 -2.99 9.92
C LEU A 220 -36.87 -3.05 10.46
N ALA A 221 -36.70 -3.46 11.72
CA ALA A 221 -35.41 -3.62 12.44
C ALA A 221 -34.38 -4.62 11.84
N ARG A 222 -34.44 -4.84 10.52
CA ARG A 222 -33.55 -5.67 9.71
C ARG A 222 -32.95 -4.90 8.52
N SER A 223 -33.29 -3.62 8.30
CA SER A 223 -32.55 -2.75 7.38
C SER A 223 -31.39 -2.07 8.13
N ASP A 224 -30.33 -2.84 8.39
CA ASP A 224 -29.03 -2.26 8.75
C ASP A 224 -28.45 -1.58 7.51
N PHE A 225 -28.94 -0.38 7.20
CA PHE A 225 -28.12 0.59 6.50
C PHE A 225 -27.19 1.20 7.56
N ASP A 226 -26.05 0.55 7.78
CA ASP A 226 -24.92 1.07 8.55
C ASP A 226 -24.39 2.33 7.84
N ASP A 227 -25.04 3.46 8.08
CA ASP A 227 -24.61 4.80 7.62
C ASP A 227 -23.51 5.37 8.53
N ASP A 228 -23.18 4.67 9.62
CA ASP A 228 -22.07 4.98 10.53
C ASP A 228 -20.79 4.25 10.07
N PHE A 229 -20.33 4.58 8.86
CA PHE A 229 -18.95 4.32 8.50
C PHE A 229 -18.05 5.13 9.46
N LEU A 230 -17.11 4.44 10.12
CA LEU A 230 -16.02 5.07 10.85
C LEU A 230 -15.37 6.15 9.98
N ASP A 231 -15.04 7.30 10.56
CA ASP A 231 -14.26 8.32 9.84
C ASP A 231 -12.96 7.68 9.31
N ASP A 232 -12.47 8.13 8.15
CA ASP A 232 -11.26 7.60 7.49
C ASP A 232 -10.02 7.57 8.44
N GLU A 233 -10.04 8.33 9.54
CA GLU A 233 -8.98 8.36 10.56
C GLU A 233 -9.00 7.15 11.52
N ASP A 234 -10.13 6.44 11.66
CA ASP A 234 -10.30 5.27 12.53
C ASP A 234 -10.25 3.92 11.77
N ILE A 235 -10.16 3.95 10.43
CA ILE A 235 -9.95 2.74 9.64
C ILE A 235 -8.49 2.30 9.83
N VAL A 236 -8.25 1.52 10.89
CA VAL A 236 -6.98 0.81 11.08
C VAL A 236 -6.88 -0.25 10.00
N SER A 237 -6.29 0.12 8.86
CA SER A 237 -5.93 -0.82 7.82
C SER A 237 -5.03 -1.89 8.42
N ARG A 238 -5.31 -3.17 8.13
CA ARG A 238 -4.46 -4.29 8.52
C ARG A 238 -2.98 -3.94 8.25
N SER A 239 -2.19 -3.79 9.30
CA SER A 239 -0.77 -3.45 9.24
C SER A 239 0.15 -4.64 9.49
N GLU A 240 -0.43 -5.76 9.94
CA GLU A 240 0.32 -6.99 10.21
C GLU A 240 0.55 -7.75 8.90
N PHE A 241 1.67 -7.41 8.28
CA PHE A 241 2.26 -8.13 7.17
C PHE A 241 3.51 -8.85 7.64
N PRO A 242 3.80 -10.05 7.12
CA PRO A 242 5.07 -10.70 7.39
C PRO A 242 6.22 -9.80 6.93
N GLU A 243 7.32 -9.81 7.69
CA GLU A 243 8.50 -8.99 7.39
C GLU A 243 9.01 -9.26 5.97
N SER A 244 9.35 -8.18 5.26
CA SER A 244 10.03 -8.28 3.97
C SER A 244 11.35 -9.03 4.13
N TRP A 245 11.66 -9.90 3.19
CA TRP A 245 12.87 -10.74 3.23
C TRP A 245 13.61 -10.66 1.90
N LEU A 246 14.66 -11.47 1.73
CA LEU A 246 15.53 -11.44 0.54
C LEU A 246 16.23 -10.07 0.34
N TRP A 247 16.54 -9.35 1.43
CA TRP A 247 17.28 -8.10 1.39
C TRP A 247 18.76 -8.34 1.11
N GLU A 248 19.09 -8.56 -0.16
CA GLU A 248 20.44 -8.93 -0.60
C GLU A 248 20.88 -8.11 -1.82
N THR A 249 22.18 -7.84 -1.91
CA THR A 249 22.79 -7.23 -3.10
C THR A 249 23.61 -8.28 -3.86
N LYS A 250 23.36 -8.42 -5.16
CA LYS A 250 24.08 -9.33 -6.06
C LYS A 250 24.76 -8.54 -7.17
N MET A 251 26.04 -8.83 -7.40
CA MET A 251 26.74 -8.33 -8.57
C MET A 251 26.62 -9.33 -9.74
N LEU A 252 26.33 -8.82 -10.94
CA LEU A 252 26.23 -9.59 -12.18
C LEU A 252 27.60 -9.69 -12.85
N THR A 253 28.39 -10.67 -12.43
CA THR A 253 29.76 -10.91 -12.93
C THR A 253 29.84 -12.07 -13.94
N GLU A 254 28.72 -12.70 -14.28
CA GLU A 254 28.68 -13.78 -15.28
C GLU A 254 29.01 -13.23 -16.68
N PRO A 255 29.63 -14.04 -17.55
CA PRO A 255 29.99 -13.59 -18.89
C PRO A 255 28.75 -13.08 -19.63
N PRO A 256 28.83 -11.89 -20.25
CA PRO A 256 27.71 -11.34 -20.98
C PRO A 256 27.40 -12.18 -22.22
N ASN A 257 26.12 -12.31 -22.54
CA ASN A 257 25.68 -12.81 -23.85
C ASN A 257 26.04 -11.81 -24.95
N ASP A 258 25.83 -12.18 -26.22
CA ASP A 258 26.08 -11.33 -27.40
C ASP A 258 25.37 -9.95 -27.32
N GLN A 259 24.33 -9.83 -26.51
CA GLN A 259 23.55 -8.61 -26.26
C GLN A 259 24.06 -7.77 -25.07
N GLY A 260 25.16 -8.16 -24.42
CA GLY A 260 25.70 -7.47 -23.24
C GLY A 260 24.95 -7.75 -21.92
N ILE A 261 24.04 -8.73 -21.93
CA ILE A 261 23.22 -9.11 -20.77
C ILE A 261 23.92 -10.23 -20.01
N SER A 262 24.12 -10.02 -18.71
CA SER A 262 24.62 -11.01 -17.77
C SER A 262 23.46 -11.57 -16.96
N SER A 263 23.41 -12.89 -16.81
CA SER A 263 22.42 -13.54 -15.95
C SER A 263 23.02 -13.96 -14.62
N LYS A 264 22.18 -14.22 -13.61
CA LYS A 264 22.60 -14.87 -12.37
C LYS A 264 21.44 -15.62 -11.76
N ILE A 265 21.66 -16.86 -11.34
CA ILE A 265 20.66 -17.65 -10.62
C ILE A 265 20.84 -17.42 -9.12
N VAL A 266 19.76 -17.06 -8.44
CA VAL A 266 19.69 -16.88 -6.99
C VAL A 266 18.73 -17.92 -6.42
N SER A 267 19.23 -18.75 -5.51
CA SER A 267 18.44 -19.74 -4.79
C SER A 267 18.15 -19.29 -3.35
N PHE A 268 16.93 -19.51 -2.88
CA PHE A 268 16.50 -19.22 -1.51
C PHE A 268 15.35 -20.13 -1.09
N TYR A 269 15.01 -20.10 0.20
CA TYR A 269 13.84 -20.79 0.75
C TYR A 269 12.69 -19.80 0.94
N LEU A 270 11.49 -20.20 0.52
CA LEU A 270 10.28 -19.44 0.77
C LEU A 270 9.93 -19.46 2.25
N LYS A 271 9.26 -18.41 2.72
CA LYS A 271 8.72 -18.37 4.08
C LYS A 271 7.53 -19.32 4.22
N ASP A 272 7.22 -19.70 5.46
CA ASP A 272 6.10 -20.60 5.77
C ASP A 272 4.71 -19.93 5.66
N SER A 273 4.69 -18.64 5.34
CA SER A 273 3.46 -17.86 5.19
C SER A 273 2.76 -18.16 3.85
N ILE A 274 1.43 -18.36 3.92
CA ILE A 274 0.55 -18.55 2.76
C ILE A 274 0.19 -17.17 2.19
N THR A 275 1.11 -16.58 1.43
CA THR A 275 0.93 -15.25 0.83
C THR A 275 1.56 -15.17 -0.56
N SER A 276 1.19 -14.13 -1.31
CA SER A 276 1.86 -13.79 -2.57
C SER A 276 3.00 -12.82 -2.27
N TRP A 277 4.21 -13.18 -2.67
CA TRP A 277 5.39 -12.32 -2.56
C TRP A 277 5.63 -11.64 -3.91
N GLU A 278 5.84 -10.33 -3.89
CA GLU A 278 6.39 -9.58 -5.02
C GLU A 278 7.89 -9.39 -4.80
N VAL A 279 8.71 -9.99 -5.66
CA VAL A 279 10.15 -9.76 -5.71
C VAL A 279 10.41 -8.52 -6.55
N LEU A 280 11.01 -7.51 -5.93
CA LEU A 280 11.48 -6.31 -6.59
C LEU A 280 12.99 -6.39 -6.76
N ALA A 281 13.45 -5.95 -7.92
CA ALA A 281 14.86 -5.77 -8.21
C ALA A 281 15.14 -4.35 -8.67
N VAL A 282 16.19 -3.76 -8.12
CA VAL A 282 16.72 -2.45 -8.54
C VAL A 282 18.19 -2.63 -8.87
N SER A 283 18.58 -2.30 -10.09
CA SER A 283 19.97 -2.34 -10.51
C SER A 283 20.57 -0.96 -10.63
N ILE A 284 21.87 -0.88 -10.36
CA ILE A 284 22.70 0.28 -10.63
C ILE A 284 23.92 -0.16 -11.44
N SER A 285 24.13 0.50 -12.56
CA SER A 285 25.26 0.32 -13.47
C SER A 285 25.97 1.65 -13.66
N ASP A 286 27.30 1.64 -13.71
CA ASP A 286 28.11 2.85 -13.82
C ASP A 286 27.86 3.61 -15.14
N THR A 287 27.49 2.91 -16.21
CA THR A 287 27.25 3.51 -17.54
C THR A 287 25.77 3.70 -17.87
N LYS A 288 24.90 2.82 -17.37
CA LYS A 288 23.46 2.81 -17.72
C LYS A 288 22.55 3.36 -16.62
N GLY A 289 23.13 3.75 -15.48
CA GLY A 289 22.39 4.35 -14.37
C GLY A 289 21.54 3.35 -13.60
N ILE A 290 20.41 3.83 -13.08
CA ILE A 290 19.49 3.03 -12.24
C ILE A 290 18.38 2.45 -13.12
N CYS A 291 18.07 1.17 -12.91
CA CYS A 291 16.90 0.51 -13.50
C CYS A 291 16.08 -0.21 -12.45
N VAL A 292 14.76 0.01 -12.47
CA VAL A 292 13.79 -0.72 -11.65
C VAL A 292 13.15 -1.80 -12.51
N ALA A 293 13.25 -3.06 -12.10
CA ALA A 293 12.59 -4.17 -12.79
C ALA A 293 11.09 -4.19 -12.54
N ASP A 294 10.37 -4.83 -13.45
CA ASP A 294 8.99 -5.21 -13.22
C ASP A 294 8.92 -6.24 -12.06
N PRO A 295 7.90 -6.14 -11.19
CA PRO A 295 7.74 -7.02 -10.04
C PRO A 295 7.52 -8.47 -10.48
N TYR A 296 8.28 -9.40 -9.90
CA TYR A 296 8.09 -10.83 -10.13
C TYR A 296 7.22 -11.43 -9.01
N GLU A 297 6.05 -11.95 -9.36
CA GLU A 297 5.10 -12.51 -8.39
C GLU A 297 5.37 -13.99 -8.10
N ILE A 298 5.49 -14.33 -6.83
CA ILE A 298 5.61 -15.69 -6.31
C ILE A 298 4.41 -15.98 -5.42
N THR A 299 3.53 -16.88 -5.86
CA THR A 299 2.36 -17.29 -5.08
C THR A 299 2.69 -18.50 -4.22
N VAL A 300 2.69 -18.34 -2.90
CA VAL A 300 2.86 -19.44 -1.95
C VAL A 300 1.48 -19.85 -1.43
N MET A 301 1.07 -21.07 -1.76
CA MET A 301 -0.24 -21.57 -1.37
C MET A 301 -0.14 -23.03 -0.93
N LYS A 302 -0.98 -23.38 0.03
CA LYS A 302 -1.20 -24.77 0.45
C LYS A 302 -2.69 -25.07 0.34
N ASP A 303 -3.03 -26.09 -0.43
CA ASP A 303 -4.44 -26.44 -0.69
C ASP A 303 -5.17 -26.89 0.58
N PHE A 304 -4.44 -27.47 1.54
CA PHE A 304 -4.97 -27.95 2.81
C PHE A 304 -4.07 -27.59 3.98
N PHE A 305 -4.61 -26.88 4.96
CA PHE A 305 -3.91 -26.55 6.21
C PHE A 305 -4.86 -26.45 7.40
N ILE A 306 -4.26 -26.48 8.59
CA ILE A 306 -4.92 -26.35 9.89
C ILE A 306 -4.41 -25.08 10.56
N ASP A 307 -5.34 -24.30 11.10
CA ASP A 307 -5.11 -23.04 11.81
C ASP A 307 -5.69 -23.18 13.21
N LEU A 308 -4.84 -23.04 14.23
CA LEU A 308 -5.24 -23.20 15.62
C LEU A 308 -5.53 -21.83 16.24
N ARG A 309 -6.80 -21.58 16.58
CA ARG A 309 -7.25 -20.34 17.23
C ARG A 309 -7.09 -20.44 18.74
N VAL A 310 -5.90 -20.08 19.20
CA VAL A 310 -5.55 -20.02 20.62
C VAL A 310 -5.82 -18.60 21.14
N PRO A 311 -6.49 -18.43 22.30
CA PRO A 311 -6.59 -17.13 22.95
C PRO A 311 -5.21 -16.66 23.43
N TYR A 312 -5.05 -15.36 23.65
CA TYR A 312 -3.78 -14.77 24.10
C TYR A 312 -3.24 -15.41 25.39
N SER A 313 -4.12 -15.67 26.36
CA SER A 313 -3.78 -16.35 27.60
C SER A 313 -5.02 -17.03 28.19
N VAL A 314 -4.78 -18.02 29.07
CA VAL A 314 -5.82 -18.77 29.77
C VAL A 314 -5.44 -18.89 31.24
N VAL A 315 -6.42 -18.77 32.13
CA VAL A 315 -6.19 -18.94 33.57
C VAL A 315 -6.14 -20.43 33.92
N ARG A 316 -5.23 -20.81 34.83
CA ARG A 316 -5.12 -22.20 35.30
C ARG A 316 -6.47 -22.69 35.85
N ASN A 317 -6.83 -23.93 35.52
CA ASN A 317 -8.09 -24.60 35.87
C ASN A 317 -9.35 -24.03 35.21
N GLU A 318 -9.23 -23.11 34.24
CA GLU A 318 -10.35 -22.62 33.45
C GLU A 318 -10.57 -23.53 32.22
N GLN A 319 -11.83 -23.90 31.96
CA GLN A 319 -12.15 -24.68 30.76
C GLN A 319 -12.30 -23.74 29.56
N VAL A 320 -11.48 -23.98 28.52
CA VAL A 320 -11.51 -23.21 27.28
C VAL A 320 -11.77 -24.10 26.06
N GLU A 321 -12.46 -23.54 25.07
CA GLU A 321 -12.64 -24.15 23.75
C GLU A 321 -11.67 -23.51 22.77
N ILE A 322 -10.66 -24.27 22.34
CA ILE A 322 -9.74 -23.88 21.28
C ILE A 322 -10.29 -24.42 19.96
N ARG A 323 -10.34 -23.58 18.93
CA ARG A 323 -10.88 -23.99 17.61
C ARG A 323 -9.75 -24.26 16.65
N ALA A 324 -9.67 -25.51 16.19
CA ALA A 324 -8.83 -25.86 15.04
C ALA A 324 -9.66 -25.68 13.76
N VAL A 325 -9.34 -24.68 12.96
CA VAL A 325 -10.00 -24.41 11.68
C VAL A 325 -9.20 -25.07 10.57
N LEU A 326 -9.82 -26.01 9.86
CA LEU A 326 -9.22 -26.69 8.73
C LEU A 326 -9.75 -26.07 7.45
N TYR A 327 -8.84 -25.63 6.58
CA TYR A 327 -9.18 -25.05 5.30
C TYR A 327 -8.91 -26.05 4.18
N ASN A 328 -9.89 -26.25 3.31
CA ASN A 328 -9.74 -26.98 2.07
C ASN A 328 -9.98 -26.01 0.90
N TYR A 329 -8.91 -25.49 0.32
CA TYR A 329 -8.94 -24.69 -0.90
C TYR A 329 -8.98 -25.54 -2.17
N GLY A 330 -8.85 -26.87 -2.03
CA GLY A 330 -8.94 -27.79 -3.16
C GLY A 330 -10.34 -27.87 -3.76
N ASN A 331 -10.40 -28.20 -5.05
CA ASN A 331 -11.65 -28.37 -5.79
C ASN A 331 -12.38 -29.71 -5.51
N LYS A 332 -11.81 -30.55 -4.64
CA LYS A 332 -12.36 -31.87 -4.29
C LYS A 332 -12.68 -31.91 -2.80
N ASP A 333 -13.71 -32.68 -2.47
CA ASP A 333 -13.98 -33.02 -1.09
C ASP A 333 -12.88 -33.93 -0.54
N ILE A 334 -12.46 -33.68 0.69
CA ILE A 334 -11.41 -34.44 1.37
C ILE A 334 -11.95 -35.04 2.67
N VAL A 335 -11.47 -36.23 3.02
CA VAL A 335 -11.75 -36.86 4.32
C VAL A 335 -10.51 -36.69 5.18
N VAL A 336 -10.66 -36.00 6.30
CA VAL A 336 -9.54 -35.63 7.17
C VAL A 336 -9.71 -36.30 8.53
N ARG A 337 -8.60 -36.76 9.08
CA ARG A 337 -8.49 -37.20 10.47
C ARG A 337 -7.67 -36.19 11.25
N VAL A 338 -8.28 -35.58 12.26
CA VAL A 338 -7.62 -34.67 13.19
C VAL A 338 -7.36 -35.42 14.49
N GLU A 339 -6.15 -35.27 15.03
CA GLU A 339 -5.77 -35.89 16.30
C GLU A 339 -5.24 -34.80 17.24
N LEU A 340 -5.75 -34.76 18.48
CA LEU A 340 -5.18 -33.93 19.54
C LEU A 340 -4.10 -34.72 20.28
N ILE A 341 -2.89 -34.18 20.38
CA ILE A 341 -1.79 -34.86 21.07
C ILE A 341 -2.00 -34.72 22.59
N TYR A 342 -1.67 -35.79 23.34
CA TYR A 342 -1.72 -35.75 24.79
C TYR A 342 -0.55 -34.94 25.34
N ASN A 343 -0.83 -33.97 26.21
CA ASN A 343 0.16 -33.22 26.97
C ASN A 343 -0.21 -33.30 28.47
N PRO A 344 0.71 -33.66 29.38
CA PRO A 344 0.42 -33.70 30.82
C PRO A 344 0.11 -32.34 31.44
N ALA A 345 0.51 -31.23 30.82
CA ALA A 345 0.31 -29.88 31.34
C ALA A 345 -1.16 -29.41 31.32
N PHE A 346 -2.01 -30.04 30.51
CA PHE A 346 -3.43 -29.72 30.41
C PHE A 346 -4.29 -30.98 30.27
N CYS A 347 -5.47 -30.95 30.87
CA CYS A 347 -6.47 -31.99 30.71
C CYS A 347 -7.23 -31.77 29.41
N SER A 348 -7.32 -32.79 28.57
CA SER A 348 -8.09 -32.78 27.32
C SER A 348 -8.78 -34.13 27.12
N ALA A 349 -9.57 -34.26 26.04
CA ALA A 349 -10.15 -35.55 25.67
C ALA A 349 -9.11 -36.63 25.29
N SER A 350 -7.85 -36.22 25.04
CA SER A 350 -6.73 -37.15 24.83
C SER A 350 -6.18 -37.63 26.17
N THR A 351 -5.94 -38.93 26.27
CA THR A 351 -5.27 -39.57 27.41
C THR A 351 -3.88 -40.05 27.02
N ALA A 352 -3.01 -40.33 27.99
CA ALA A 352 -1.66 -40.85 27.74
C ALA A 352 -1.64 -42.15 26.91
N LYS A 353 -2.71 -42.97 27.00
CA LYS A 353 -2.84 -44.24 26.29
C LYS A 353 -3.66 -44.15 25.00
N GLN A 354 -4.59 -43.19 24.90
CA GLN A 354 -5.50 -43.07 23.78
C GLN A 354 -5.63 -41.62 23.33
N ARG A 355 -5.29 -41.36 22.06
CA ARG A 355 -5.45 -40.05 21.42
C ARG A 355 -6.90 -39.81 21.04
N TYR A 356 -7.38 -38.59 21.26
CA TYR A 356 -8.65 -38.13 20.71
C TYR A 356 -8.48 -37.95 19.19
N ARG A 357 -9.31 -38.67 18.42
CA ARG A 357 -9.30 -38.65 16.96
C ARG A 357 -10.69 -38.32 16.46
N HIS A 358 -10.78 -37.38 15.53
CA HIS A 358 -12.04 -37.04 14.87
C HIS A 358 -11.85 -37.14 13.36
N GLN A 359 -12.72 -37.90 12.69
CA GLN A 359 -12.68 -38.08 11.23
C GLN A 359 -13.96 -37.50 10.62
N PHE A 360 -13.80 -36.60 9.66
CA PHE A 360 -14.92 -35.91 9.02
C PHE A 360 -14.57 -35.54 7.57
N LYS A 361 -15.59 -35.24 6.79
CA LYS A 361 -15.48 -34.85 5.39
C LYS A 361 -15.58 -33.33 5.27
N ILE A 362 -14.58 -32.70 4.69
CA ILE A 362 -14.56 -31.27 4.38
C ILE A 362 -14.93 -31.12 2.90
N LYS A 363 -15.88 -30.24 2.58
CA LYS A 363 -16.29 -29.97 1.19
C LYS A 363 -15.18 -29.21 0.45
N SER A 364 -15.20 -29.23 -0.87
CA SER A 364 -14.35 -28.36 -1.68
C SER A 364 -14.55 -26.88 -1.31
N GLN A 365 -13.46 -26.10 -1.36
CA GLN A 365 -13.45 -24.64 -1.10
C GLN A 365 -14.19 -24.23 0.19
N SER A 366 -14.07 -25.03 1.24
CA SER A 366 -14.76 -24.81 2.51
C SER A 366 -13.81 -24.95 3.70
N SER A 367 -14.20 -24.33 4.81
CA SER A 367 -13.53 -24.46 6.09
C SER A 367 -14.39 -25.23 7.09
N TRP A 368 -13.77 -26.01 7.96
CA TRP A 368 -14.45 -26.70 9.05
C TRP A 368 -13.74 -26.44 10.38
N ALA A 369 -14.50 -26.01 11.39
CA ALA A 369 -13.97 -25.77 12.74
C ALA A 369 -14.20 -26.99 13.64
N VAL A 370 -13.13 -27.50 14.25
CA VAL A 370 -13.17 -28.57 15.24
C VAL A 370 -12.98 -27.94 16.63
N PRO A 371 -13.98 -28.03 17.52
CA PRO A 371 -13.86 -27.55 18.89
C PRO A 371 -13.00 -28.53 19.71
N LEU A 372 -11.96 -28.03 20.36
CA LEU A 372 -11.08 -28.77 21.26
C LEU A 372 -11.23 -28.18 22.66
N VAL A 373 -11.82 -28.93 23.58
CA VAL A 373 -11.99 -28.50 24.97
C VAL A 373 -10.76 -28.91 25.77
N ILE A 374 -10.13 -27.92 26.42
CA ILE A 374 -8.88 -28.09 27.18
C ILE A 374 -9.01 -27.37 28.53
N VAL A 375 -8.41 -27.94 29.57
CA VAL A 375 -8.30 -27.36 30.92
C VAL A 375 -6.82 -27.35 31.34
N PRO A 376 -6.14 -26.20 31.42
CA PRO A 376 -4.74 -26.13 31.79
C PRO A 376 -4.54 -26.38 33.29
N LEU A 377 -3.55 -27.22 33.64
CA LEU A 377 -3.23 -27.62 35.02
C LEU A 377 -1.95 -26.97 35.53
N GLU A 378 -0.93 -26.86 34.67
CA GLU A 378 0.35 -26.26 35.02
C GLU A 378 0.46 -24.83 34.48
N THR A 379 1.09 -23.94 35.25
CA THR A 379 1.39 -22.58 34.79
C THR A 379 2.62 -22.57 33.90
N GLY A 380 2.60 -21.81 32.81
CA GLY A 380 3.74 -21.67 31.91
C GLY A 380 3.33 -21.58 30.45
N ILE A 381 4.28 -21.83 29.56
CA ILE A 381 4.07 -21.93 28.11
C ILE A 381 4.11 -23.42 27.77
N HIS A 382 3.03 -23.92 27.19
CA HIS A 382 2.87 -25.34 26.86
C HIS A 382 2.44 -25.50 25.40
N ASP A 383 2.99 -26.50 24.72
CA ASP A 383 2.65 -26.81 23.33
C ASP A 383 1.33 -27.58 23.24
N ILE A 384 0.47 -27.20 22.27
CA ILE A 384 -0.85 -27.79 22.04
C ILE A 384 -0.85 -28.63 20.76
#